data_AF-A0AAV1RYI6-F1
#
_entry.id   AF-A0AAV1RYI6-F1
#
_cell.length_a   1.000
_cell.length_b   1.000
_cell.length_c   1.000
_cell.angle_alpha   90.00
_cell.angle_beta   90.00
_cell.angle_gamma   90.00
#
_symmetry.space_group_name_H-M   'P 1'
#
loop_
_entity.id
_entity.type
_entity.pdbx_description
1 polymer ?
#
loop_
_entity_poly.entity_id
_entity_poly.type
_entity_poly.pdbx_seq_one_letter_code
_entity_poly.pdbx_strand_id
1 'polypeptide(L)'
;MSLAVVNETTMTTFVEDRKAFEKCVKECFEMLDVDGDGVLSRNELREGFCKLMSLGHETRQKEEIDHLYNTIFNRFDEDQNGSIDPKEFMCLMREIMFAMGRGFGNSPVLVALEIDSLLMKAVEHEFGPI
;
A
#
# COMPACT_ATOMS: atom_id res chain seq x y z
N MET A 1 6.47 -14.35 6.67
CA MET A 1 5.13 -14.03 7.18
C MET A 1 5.20 -13.97 8.69
N SER A 2 4.76 -12.86 9.28
CA SER A 2 4.73 -12.61 10.73
C SER A 2 3.33 -12.20 11.13
N LEU A 3 2.85 -12.68 12.28
CA LEU A 3 1.56 -12.26 12.83
C LEU A 3 1.76 -10.98 13.63
N ALA A 4 1.00 -9.95 13.31
CA ALA A 4 1.05 -8.67 13.98
C ALA A 4 -0.35 -8.18 14.34
N VAL A 5 -0.44 -7.39 15.41
CA VAL A 5 -1.67 -6.70 15.79
C VAL A 5 -1.67 -5.34 15.12
N VAL A 6 -2.70 -5.06 14.33
CA VAL A 6 -2.89 -3.77 13.64
C VAL A 6 -4.18 -3.13 14.15
N ASN A 7 -4.14 -1.84 14.42
CA ASN A 7 -5.30 -1.03 14.82
C ASN A 7 -5.29 0.34 14.11
N GLU A 8 -6.34 1.14 14.28
CA GLU A 8 -6.41 2.49 13.71
C GLU A 8 -5.20 3.35 14.12
N THR A 9 -4.81 3.31 15.39
CA THR A 9 -3.70 4.10 15.93
C THR A 9 -2.36 3.74 15.29
N THR A 10 -2.09 2.46 15.03
CA THR A 10 -0.89 1.99 14.33
C THR A 10 -0.79 2.61 12.94
N MET A 11 -1.92 2.66 12.23
CA MET A 11 -1.97 3.18 10.87
C MET A 11 -1.86 4.70 10.85
N THR A 12 -2.57 5.39 11.76
CA THR A 12 -2.51 6.86 11.83
C THR A 12 -1.15 7.35 12.28
N THR A 13 -0.53 6.73 13.30
CA THR A 13 0.77 7.13 13.84
C THR A 13 1.87 6.98 12.78
N PHE A 14 1.83 5.89 12.02
CA PHE A 14 2.76 5.68 10.91
C PHE A 14 2.58 6.71 9.79
N VAL A 15 1.34 7.02 9.41
CA VAL A 15 1.03 8.06 8.41
C VAL A 15 1.43 9.47 8.88
N GLU A 16 1.28 9.75 10.18
CA GLU A 16 1.70 11.02 10.78
C GLU A 16 3.22 11.19 10.77
N ASP A 17 3.98 10.09 10.90
CA ASP A 17 5.42 10.07 10.69
C ASP A 17 5.76 10.20 9.20
N ARG A 18 5.66 11.43 8.70
CA ARG A 18 5.96 11.76 7.31
C ARG A 18 7.32 11.24 6.85
N LYS A 19 8.35 11.18 7.71
CA LYS A 19 9.67 10.70 7.30
C LYS A 19 9.68 9.19 7.08
N ALA A 20 9.16 8.41 8.03
CA ALA A 20 9.06 6.96 7.92
C ALA A 20 8.11 6.57 6.78
N PHE A 21 6.96 7.23 6.70
CA PHE A 21 5.97 7.02 5.66
C PHE A 21 6.51 7.36 4.26
N GLU A 22 7.06 8.56 4.06
CA GLU A 22 7.61 8.98 2.76
C GLU A 22 8.76 8.07 2.34
N LYS A 23 9.64 7.67 3.27
CA LYS A 23 10.71 6.71 2.98
C LYS A 23 10.14 5.36 2.57
N CYS A 24 9.18 4.82 3.30
CA CYS A 24 8.59 3.50 3.01
C CYS A 24 7.83 3.52 1.68
N VAL A 25 7.05 4.56 1.43
CA VAL A 25 6.33 4.77 0.18
C VAL A 25 7.31 4.89 -0.97
N LYS A 26 8.40 5.65 -0.80
CA LYS A 26 9.43 5.78 -1.82
C LYS A 26 10.15 4.47 -2.09
N GLU A 27 10.52 3.71 -1.06
CA GLU A 27 11.12 2.37 -1.23
C GLU A 27 10.16 1.42 -1.97
N CYS A 28 8.86 1.47 -1.66
CA CYS A 28 7.85 0.69 -2.38
C CYS A 28 7.72 1.16 -3.83
N PHE A 29 7.71 2.47 -4.06
CA PHE A 29 7.65 3.07 -5.40
C PHE A 29 8.85 2.66 -6.25
N GLU A 30 10.08 2.76 -5.72
CA GLU A 30 11.31 2.33 -6.39
C GLU A 30 11.35 0.81 -6.63
N MET A 31 10.63 0.01 -5.83
CA MET A 31 10.46 -1.42 -6.06
C MET A 31 9.41 -1.74 -7.12
N LEU A 32 8.42 -0.86 -7.30
CA LEU A 32 7.33 -0.97 -8.26
C LEU A 32 7.75 -0.45 -9.65
N ASP A 33 8.53 0.63 -9.68
CA ASP A 33 9.08 1.29 -10.87
C ASP A 33 10.23 0.44 -11.41
N VAL A 34 9.91 -0.45 -12.35
CA VAL A 34 10.87 -1.44 -12.87
C VAL A 34 11.72 -0.80 -13.96
N ASP A 35 11.14 0.11 -14.73
CA ASP A 35 11.85 0.79 -15.82
C ASP A 35 12.64 2.03 -15.35
N GLY A 36 12.35 2.53 -14.15
CA GLY A 36 13.07 3.63 -13.51
C GLY A 36 12.75 4.99 -14.13
N ASP A 37 11.58 5.14 -14.76
CA ASP A 37 11.16 6.39 -15.40
C ASP A 37 10.62 7.42 -14.40
N GLY A 38 10.43 7.02 -13.13
CA GLY A 38 9.96 7.86 -12.04
C GLY A 38 8.45 8.04 -12.00
N VAL A 39 7.69 7.25 -12.75
CA VAL A 39 6.22 7.11 -12.67
C VAL A 39 5.86 5.62 -12.61
N LEU A 40 4.65 5.28 -12.16
CA LEU A 40 4.15 3.92 -12.20
C LEU A 40 3.15 3.76 -13.32
N SER A 41 3.54 3.02 -14.35
CA SER A 41 2.62 2.64 -15.41
C SER A 41 1.56 1.66 -14.89
N ARG A 42 0.40 1.61 -15.55
CA ARG A 42 -0.68 0.64 -15.25
C ARG A 42 -0.19 -0.79 -15.09
N ASN A 43 0.78 -1.18 -15.91
CA ASN A 43 1.34 -2.53 -15.92
C ASN A 43 2.19 -2.80 -14.67
N GLU A 44 3.04 -1.85 -14.30
CA GLU A 44 3.93 -1.92 -13.13
C GLU A 44 3.15 -1.90 -11.83
N LEU A 45 2.17 -0.99 -11.73
CA LEU A 45 1.25 -0.96 -10.60
C LEU A 45 0.51 -2.30 -10.49
N ARG A 46 -0.01 -2.86 -11.60
CA ARG A 46 -0.72 -4.15 -11.55
C ARG A 46 0.19 -5.27 -11.03
N GLU A 47 1.43 -5.35 -11.50
CA GLU A 47 2.35 -6.41 -11.10
C GLU A 47 2.84 -6.27 -9.66
N GLY A 48 3.21 -5.08 -9.23
CA GLY A 48 3.75 -4.91 -7.89
C GLY A 48 2.70 -4.59 -6.82
N PHE A 49 1.53 -4.04 -7.13
CA PHE A 49 0.47 -3.84 -6.14
C PHE A 49 -0.05 -5.18 -5.59
N CYS A 50 -0.11 -6.22 -6.44
CA CYS A 50 -0.32 -7.60 -5.97
C CYS A 50 0.69 -8.01 -4.90
N LYS A 51 1.98 -7.70 -5.12
CA LYS A 51 3.06 -8.02 -4.19
C LYS A 51 2.99 -7.18 -2.92
N LEU A 52 2.69 -5.89 -3.05
CA LEU A 52 2.70 -4.92 -1.95
C LEU A 52 1.53 -5.12 -0.97
N MET A 53 0.32 -5.33 -1.49
CA MET A 53 -0.83 -5.58 -0.63
C MET A 53 -0.87 -6.99 -0.07
N SER A 54 0.03 -7.89 -0.50
CA SER A 54 -0.06 -9.32 -0.22
C SER A 54 -1.49 -9.83 -0.41
N LEU A 55 -2.21 -9.22 -1.36
CA LEU A 55 -3.49 -9.72 -1.86
C LEU A 55 -3.08 -11.00 -2.56
N GLY A 56 -3.14 -12.06 -1.78
CA GLY A 56 -2.58 -13.34 -2.12
C GLY A 56 -3.04 -13.76 -3.50
N HIS A 57 -2.30 -14.72 -4.02
CA HIS A 57 -2.56 -15.49 -5.22
C HIS A 57 -3.92 -16.25 -5.15
N GLU A 58 -4.99 -15.58 -4.74
CA GLU A 58 -6.35 -16.02 -4.86
C GLU A 58 -6.68 -15.84 -6.34
N THR A 59 -6.80 -16.97 -6.98
CA THR A 59 -7.34 -17.22 -8.31
C THR A 59 -8.77 -16.66 -8.46
N ARG A 60 -8.98 -15.36 -8.23
CA ARG A 60 -10.17 -14.65 -8.68
C ARG A 60 -9.97 -14.32 -10.14
N GLN A 61 -11.06 -14.42 -10.89
CA GLN A 61 -11.07 -14.29 -12.34
C GLN A 61 -10.28 -13.06 -12.76
N LYS A 62 -9.31 -13.27 -13.66
CA LYS A 62 -8.35 -12.25 -14.12
C LYS A 62 -9.06 -10.94 -14.47
N GLU A 63 -10.27 -11.04 -15.02
CA GLU A 63 -11.16 -9.94 -15.41
C GLU A 63 -11.72 -9.11 -14.24
N GLU A 64 -12.13 -9.75 -13.14
CA GLU A 64 -12.73 -9.06 -11.99
C GLU A 64 -11.67 -8.25 -11.22
N ILE A 65 -10.48 -8.84 -11.13
CA ILE A 65 -9.29 -8.19 -10.61
C ILE A 65 -8.82 -7.06 -11.55
N ASP A 66 -8.86 -7.23 -12.87
CA ASP A 66 -8.49 -6.17 -13.84
C ASP A 66 -9.45 -4.97 -13.77
N HIS A 67 -10.75 -5.21 -13.55
CA HIS A 67 -11.73 -4.15 -13.31
C HIS A 67 -11.51 -3.42 -11.99
N LEU A 68 -11.22 -4.16 -10.92
CA LEU A 68 -10.88 -3.57 -9.64
C LEU A 68 -9.60 -2.73 -9.77
N TYR A 69 -8.56 -3.26 -10.42
CA TYR A 69 -7.33 -2.52 -10.71
C TYR A 69 -7.55 -1.29 -11.57
N ASN A 70 -8.36 -1.34 -12.62
CA ASN A 70 -8.65 -0.15 -13.43
C ASN A 70 -9.44 0.90 -12.65
N THR A 71 -10.37 0.48 -11.80
CA THR A 71 -11.16 1.39 -10.96
C THR A 71 -10.29 2.06 -9.90
N ILE A 72 -9.40 1.26 -9.29
CA ILE A 72 -8.35 1.69 -8.38
C ILE A 72 -7.44 2.65 -9.14
N PHE A 73 -6.73 2.21 -10.18
CA PHE A 73 -5.84 3.04 -10.99
C PHE A 73 -6.45 4.38 -11.43
N ASN A 74 -7.66 4.39 -12.02
CA ASN A 74 -8.31 5.65 -12.43
C ASN A 74 -8.67 6.57 -11.26
N ARG A 75 -8.83 6.02 -10.05
CA ARG A 75 -9.00 6.83 -8.84
C ARG A 75 -7.66 7.36 -8.32
N PHE A 76 -6.56 6.73 -8.70
CA PHE A 76 -5.22 7.06 -8.24
C PHE A 76 -4.55 8.08 -9.15
N ASP A 77 -4.76 7.94 -10.46
CA ASP A 77 -4.37 8.83 -11.55
C ASP A 77 -5.36 10.01 -11.60
N GLU A 78 -5.16 10.99 -10.70
CA GLU A 78 -6.04 12.16 -10.57
C GLU A 78 -5.97 13.03 -11.82
N ASP A 79 -4.79 13.14 -12.43
CA ASP A 79 -4.59 13.92 -13.64
C ASP A 79 -4.87 13.14 -14.94
N GLN A 80 -5.20 11.85 -14.83
CA GLN A 80 -5.56 10.96 -15.94
C GLN A 80 -4.48 10.92 -17.03
N ASN A 81 -3.20 11.03 -16.64
CA ASN A 81 -2.08 10.96 -17.57
C ASN A 81 -1.75 9.51 -17.98
N GLY A 82 -2.34 8.51 -17.32
CA GLY A 82 -2.13 7.09 -17.58
C GLY A 82 -1.01 6.46 -16.77
N SER A 83 -0.39 7.21 -15.86
CA SER A 83 0.74 6.85 -15.00
C SER A 83 0.53 7.47 -13.62
N ILE A 84 1.06 6.85 -12.58
CA ILE A 84 0.96 7.37 -11.21
C ILE A 84 2.29 7.98 -10.81
N ASP A 85 2.28 9.27 -10.52
CA ASP A 85 3.47 9.95 -10.06
C ASP A 85 3.71 9.71 -8.55
N PRO A 86 4.94 9.91 -8.04
CA PRO A 86 5.25 9.61 -6.64
C PRO A 86 4.43 10.44 -5.65
N LYS A 87 3.89 11.60 -6.03
CA LYS A 87 3.03 12.40 -5.15
C LYS A 87 1.64 11.77 -5.07
N GLU A 88 1.08 11.35 -6.19
CA GLU A 88 -0.19 10.62 -6.25
C GLU A 88 -0.11 9.32 -5.46
N PHE A 89 0.96 8.54 -5.68
CA PHE A 89 1.19 7.29 -4.97
C PHE A 89 1.27 7.50 -3.44
N MET A 90 1.93 8.57 -3.00
CA MET A 90 2.03 8.92 -1.57
C MET A 90 0.70 9.38 -0.98
N CYS A 91 -0.03 10.25 -1.67
CA CYS A 91 -1.34 10.73 -1.23
C CYS A 91 -2.31 9.56 -1.06
N LEU A 92 -2.21 8.61 -1.97
CA LEU A 92 -3.03 7.43 -1.98
C LEU A 92 -2.66 6.42 -0.90
N MET A 93 -1.39 6.05 -0.76
CA MET A 93 -0.95 5.13 0.30
C MET A 93 -1.46 5.62 1.65
N ARG A 94 -1.48 6.95 1.85
CA ARG A 94 -2.06 7.60 3.02
C ARG A 94 -3.57 7.39 3.12
N GLU A 95 -4.33 7.60 2.04
CA GLU A 95 -5.78 7.41 2.02
C GLU A 95 -6.18 5.95 2.28
N ILE A 96 -5.49 4.99 1.65
CA ILE A 96 -5.71 3.55 1.88
C ILE A 96 -5.43 3.19 3.32
N MET A 97 -4.32 3.68 3.86
CA MET A 97 -3.92 3.39 5.24
C MET A 97 -4.93 3.96 6.24
N PHE A 98 -5.46 5.16 5.97
CA PHE A 98 -6.53 5.75 6.77
C PHE A 98 -7.85 4.98 6.63
N ALA A 99 -8.20 4.56 5.42
CA ALA A 99 -9.42 3.81 5.15
C ALA A 99 -9.39 2.42 5.78
N MET A 100 -8.25 1.74 5.74
CA MET A 100 -8.01 0.48 6.45
C MET A 100 -8.10 0.68 7.96
N GLY A 101 -7.45 1.71 8.51
CA GLY A 101 -7.53 2.05 9.93
C GLY A 101 -8.98 2.27 10.39
N ARG A 102 -9.76 3.04 9.62
CA ARG A 102 -11.19 3.23 9.85
C ARG A 102 -12.01 1.95 9.68
N GLY A 103 -11.62 1.09 8.75
CA GLY A 103 -12.30 -0.18 8.46
C GLY A 103 -12.15 -1.21 9.60
N PHE A 104 -10.99 -1.24 10.26
CA PHE A 104 -10.77 -2.03 11.47
C PHE A 104 -11.34 -1.36 12.73
N GLY A 105 -11.38 -0.03 12.74
CA GLY A 105 -11.73 0.79 13.90
C GLY A 105 -10.70 0.67 15.03
N ASN A 106 -11.09 1.06 16.23
CA ASN A 106 -10.26 0.94 17.44
C ASN A 106 -10.07 -0.50 17.96
N SER A 107 -10.61 -1.50 17.25
CA SER A 107 -10.47 -2.90 17.65
C SER A 107 -9.16 -3.46 17.09
N PRO A 108 -8.26 -3.98 17.93
CA PRO A 108 -7.03 -4.61 17.45
C PRO A 108 -7.38 -5.88 16.65
N VAL A 109 -6.86 -5.96 15.42
CA VAL A 109 -7.03 -7.13 14.54
C VAL A 109 -5.67 -7.80 14.34
N LEU A 110 -5.64 -9.13 14.50
CA LEU A 110 -4.46 -9.92 14.18
C LEU A 110 -4.40 -10.16 12.67
N VAL A 111 -3.37 -9.62 12.02
CA VAL A 111 -3.15 -9.75 10.58
C VAL A 111 -1.86 -10.52 10.34
N ALA A 112 -1.90 -11.46 9.40
CA ALA A 112 -0.69 -12.10 8.89
C ALA A 112 -0.05 -11.16 7.87
N LEU A 113 1.12 -10.63 8.21
CA LEU A 113 1.85 -9.68 7.38
C LEU A 113 3.00 -10.38 6.66
N GLU A 114 3.23 -10.00 5.42
CA GLU A 114 4.45 -10.39 4.72
C GLU A 114 5.66 -9.56 5.18
N ILE A 115 6.83 -10.16 5.01
CA ILE A 115 8.12 -9.55 5.37
C ILE A 115 8.34 -8.35 4.44
N ASP A 116 8.73 -7.21 5.01
CA ASP A 116 8.86 -5.91 4.31
C ASP A 116 7.55 -5.31 3.78
N SER A 117 6.37 -5.84 4.17
CA SER A 117 5.10 -5.21 3.81
C SER A 117 4.91 -3.84 4.48
N LEU A 118 4.14 -2.95 3.84
CA LEU A 118 3.84 -1.61 4.36
C LEU A 118 3.23 -1.65 5.77
N LEU A 119 2.32 -2.60 6.00
CA LEU A 119 1.68 -2.81 7.29
C LEU A 119 2.68 -3.31 8.34
N MET A 120 3.70 -4.10 7.94
CA MET A 120 4.73 -4.56 8.86
C MET A 120 5.60 -3.39 9.33
N LYS A 121 6.02 -2.51 8.41
CA LYS A 121 6.77 -1.31 8.78
C LYS A 121 5.98 -0.37 9.70
N ALA A 122 4.65 -0.30 9.52
CA ALA A 122 3.78 0.46 10.42
C ALA A 122 3.69 -0.12 11.83
N VAL A 123 3.61 -1.45 11.94
CA VAL A 123 3.63 -2.12 13.25
C VAL A 123 5.01 -1.97 13.90
N GLU A 124 6.10 -2.12 13.15
CA GLU A 124 7.46 -1.93 13.67
C GLU A 124 7.71 -0.50 14.14
N HIS A 125 7.07 0.50 13.53
CA HIS A 125 7.13 1.89 13.98
C HIS A 125 6.44 2.08 15.35
N GLU A 126 5.27 1.45 15.57
CA GLU A 126 4.52 1.56 16.83
C GLU A 126 5.10 0.71 17.96
N PHE A 127 5.45 -0.55 17.69
CA PHE A 127 5.85 -1.53 18.71
C PHE A 127 7.36 -1.76 18.80
N GLY A 128 8.15 -1.18 17.89
CA GLY A 128 9.59 -1.47 17.74
C GLY A 128 9.86 -2.72 16.89
N PRO A 129 11.13 -3.02 16.57
CA PRO A 129 11.50 -4.19 15.79
C PRO A 129 11.07 -5.48 16.52
N ILE A 130 10.32 -6.34 15.81
CA ILE A 130 9.75 -7.60 16.30
C ILE A 130 10.77 -8.74 16.16
#